data_AF-K0IMN5-F1
#
_entry.id   AF-K0IMN5-F1
#
_cell.length_a   1.000
_cell.length_b   1.000
_cell.length_c   1.000
_cell.angle_alpha   90.00
_cell.angle_beta   90.00
_cell.angle_gamma   90.00
#
_symmetry.space_group_name_H-M   'P 1'
#
loop_
_entity.id
_entity.type
_entity.pdbx_description
1 polymer ?
#
loop_
_entity_poly.entity_id
_entity_poly.type
_entity_poly.pdbx_seq_one_letter_code
_entity_poly.pdbx_strand_id
1 'polypeptide(L)'
;MYTIRVKSNNIPAAVISSAVAALLIVGLANQAYAAQINASLIPEFDRAAGSFIGVKFVQMRYEPGSAVADLFNGRTERIEFSIPGTNSSGIDRLIAAANQALLRVQSPVQIVSANLTYSGAIRGEADRLMLTYSVEFIPTFSGFKLDRNATDNIPIDINWRGFVIDGPVLVDSPEHGTVNVNQPIGLLSLAFPEFAEGLAGSSEEARQIMEEPILDFSEVGAMSMERWHWLFDPTWSQASTGGILSGEGIGRAKVMSVYSLGECSIREGCPPPKESDTTVSIDGTPVQVHISTPQPNSQIEIAGFTSIEKAGGQEIIRVEMDNPSLSLPPFTMQVLMVLAGMMGAIAFFVLFKSRK
;
A
#
# COMPACT_ATOMS: atom_id res chain seq x y z
N MET A 1 32.36 -26.58 41.00
CA MET A 1 31.14 -25.78 41.16
C MET A 1 31.31 -24.55 40.28
N TYR A 2 30.80 -24.60 39.05
CA TYR A 2 31.01 -23.54 38.04
C TYR A 2 29.81 -22.58 38.07
N THR A 3 30.07 -21.31 38.38
CA THR A 3 29.07 -20.24 38.37
C THR A 3 28.99 -19.64 36.96
N ILE A 4 27.86 -19.84 36.28
CA ILE A 4 27.58 -19.19 34.99
C ILE A 4 27.04 -17.78 35.29
N ARG A 5 27.80 -16.74 34.91
CA ARG A 5 27.28 -15.37 34.81
C ARG A 5 26.49 -15.24 33.51
N VAL A 6 25.20 -14.95 33.61
CA VAL A 6 24.40 -14.49 32.47
C VAL A 6 24.75 -13.02 32.23
N LYS A 7 25.31 -12.71 31.06
CA LYS A 7 25.47 -11.33 30.57
C LYS A 7 24.07 -10.77 30.30
N SER A 8 23.70 -9.70 30.99
CA SER A 8 22.59 -8.83 30.62
C SER A 8 22.94 -8.18 29.28
N ASN A 9 22.31 -8.63 28.20
CA ASN A 9 22.31 -7.87 26.95
C ASN A 9 21.42 -6.65 27.16
N ASN A 10 22.05 -5.50 27.41
CA ASN A 10 21.38 -4.22 27.36
C ASN A 10 20.96 -3.96 25.91
N ILE A 11 19.69 -4.24 25.60
CA ILE A 11 19.05 -3.70 24.41
C ILE A 11 18.97 -2.18 24.61
N PRO A 12 19.53 -1.35 23.71
CA PRO A 12 19.42 0.10 23.85
C PRO A 12 17.96 0.53 23.90
N ALA A 13 17.61 1.38 24.87
CA ALA A 13 16.25 1.87 25.11
C ALA A 13 15.60 2.53 23.86
N ALA A 14 16.41 2.95 22.89
CA ALA A 14 15.96 3.45 21.59
C ALA A 14 15.20 2.39 20.75
N VAL A 15 15.57 1.11 20.81
CA VAL A 15 14.92 0.03 20.02
C VAL A 15 13.60 -0.42 20.67
N ILE A 16 13.47 -0.24 21.99
CA ILE A 16 12.24 -0.56 22.72
C ILE A 16 11.22 0.58 22.59
N SER A 17 11.67 1.83 22.46
CA SER A 17 10.77 2.99 22.34
C SER A 17 10.03 3.06 21.00
N SER A 18 10.64 2.63 19.89
CA SER A 18 9.98 2.59 18.57
C SER A 18 8.94 1.47 18.49
N ALA A 19 9.23 0.30 19.05
CA ALA A 19 8.27 -0.81 19.11
C ALA A 19 7.08 -0.52 20.05
N VAL A 20 7.30 0.19 21.17
CA VAL A 20 6.22 0.56 22.11
C VAL A 20 5.39 1.74 21.62
N ALA A 21 5.97 2.68 20.86
CA ALA A 21 5.21 3.72 20.18
C ALA A 21 4.33 3.13 19.05
N ALA A 22 4.84 2.15 18.30
CA ALA A 22 4.03 1.38 17.34
C ALA A 22 2.88 0.60 18.04
N LEU A 23 3.11 0.08 19.26
CA LEU A 23 2.11 -0.67 20.05
C LEU A 23 1.04 0.20 20.74
N LEU A 24 1.26 1.51 20.93
CA LEU A 24 0.25 2.43 21.50
C LEU A 24 -0.62 3.11 20.42
N ILE A 25 -0.23 3.05 19.15
CA ILE A 25 -1.06 3.46 17.99
C ILE A 25 -2.08 2.37 17.61
N VAL A 26 -1.91 1.14 18.14
CA VAL A 26 -2.75 -0.05 17.92
C VAL A 26 -4.24 0.13 18.20
N GLY A 27 -4.64 1.13 18.98
CA GLY A 27 -6.05 1.40 19.28
C GLY A 27 -6.83 2.19 18.23
N LEU A 28 -6.18 2.79 17.23
CA LEU A 28 -6.82 3.83 16.39
C LEU A 28 -6.61 3.70 14.86
N ALA A 29 -5.88 2.68 14.41
CA ALA A 29 -5.88 2.23 13.03
C ALA A 29 -6.38 0.77 13.01
N ASN A 30 -7.38 0.45 12.19
CA ASN A 30 -7.67 -0.95 11.86
C ASN A 30 -6.35 -1.59 11.40
N GLN A 31 -5.75 -2.46 12.22
CA GLN A 31 -4.53 -3.18 11.88
C GLN A 31 -4.83 -4.29 10.88
N ALA A 32 -5.17 -3.89 9.66
CA ALA A 32 -4.58 -4.52 8.50
C ALA A 32 -3.52 -3.52 8.05
N TYR A 33 -2.25 -3.90 8.00
CA TYR A 33 -1.33 -3.21 7.10
C TYR A 33 -1.87 -3.47 5.70
N ALA A 34 -2.81 -2.63 5.27
CA ALA A 34 -3.42 -2.73 3.96
C ALA A 34 -2.30 -2.62 2.94
N ALA A 35 -2.35 -3.47 1.92
CA ALA A 35 -1.40 -3.41 0.82
C ALA A 35 -1.39 -1.98 0.26
N GLN A 36 -0.19 -1.42 0.05
CA GLN A 36 -0.01 -0.11 -0.59
C GLN A 36 -0.69 -0.07 -1.96
N ILE A 37 -0.77 -1.21 -2.64
CA ILE A 37 -1.58 -1.40 -3.83
C ILE A 37 -2.41 -2.66 -3.64
N ASN A 38 -3.72 -2.55 -3.80
CA ASN A 38 -4.59 -3.69 -4.03
C ASN A 38 -5.39 -3.40 -5.30
N ALA A 39 -5.14 -4.14 -6.36
CA ALA A 39 -5.78 -3.88 -7.65
C ALA A 39 -6.32 -5.16 -8.26
N SER A 40 -7.45 -5.04 -8.93
CA SER A 40 -8.05 -6.16 -9.66
C SER A 40 -8.36 -5.75 -11.09
N LEU A 41 -7.91 -6.57 -12.04
CA LEU A 41 -7.98 -6.33 -13.47
C LEU A 41 -8.90 -7.36 -14.11
N ILE A 42 -9.78 -6.88 -15.00
CA ILE A 42 -10.62 -7.71 -15.88
C ILE A 42 -10.19 -7.43 -17.34
N PRO A 43 -9.21 -8.17 -17.88
CA PRO A 43 -8.63 -7.89 -19.19
C PRO A 43 -9.61 -8.00 -20.36
N GLU A 44 -10.67 -8.81 -20.24
CA GLU A 44 -11.69 -8.92 -21.27
C GLU A 44 -12.44 -7.60 -21.49
N PHE A 45 -12.70 -6.86 -20.41
CA PHE A 45 -13.43 -5.60 -20.44
C PHE A 45 -12.53 -4.36 -20.39
N ASP A 46 -11.20 -4.55 -20.35
CA ASP A 46 -10.20 -3.48 -20.15
C ASP A 46 -10.61 -2.57 -18.97
N ARG A 47 -11.07 -3.19 -17.89
CA ARG A 47 -11.53 -2.52 -16.68
C ARG A 47 -10.72 -3.00 -15.48
N ALA A 48 -10.31 -2.04 -14.66
CA ALA A 48 -9.66 -2.30 -13.41
C ALA A 48 -10.17 -1.35 -12.34
N ALA A 49 -10.11 -1.82 -11.10
CA ALA A 49 -10.32 -1.03 -9.91
C ALA A 49 -9.17 -1.34 -8.96
N GLY A 50 -8.76 -0.34 -8.17
CA GLY A 50 -7.74 -0.54 -7.17
C GLY A 50 -7.86 0.40 -5.99
N SER A 51 -7.09 0.12 -4.96
CA SER A 51 -6.80 0.98 -3.82
C SER A 51 -5.29 1.18 -3.75
N PHE A 52 -4.88 2.45 -3.70
CA PHE A 52 -3.51 2.91 -3.61
C PHE A 52 -3.36 3.66 -2.31
N ILE A 53 -2.68 3.05 -1.33
CA ILE A 53 -2.61 3.52 0.04
C ILE A 53 -1.18 3.98 0.33
N GLY A 54 -1.02 5.28 0.52
CA GLY A 54 0.19 5.85 1.08
C GLY A 54 0.05 6.07 2.59
N VAL A 55 1.09 5.76 3.35
CA VAL A 55 1.15 5.97 4.81
C VAL A 55 2.49 6.56 5.18
N LYS A 56 2.51 7.62 6.01
CA LYS A 56 3.74 8.16 6.58
C LYS A 56 3.61 8.43 8.07
N PHE A 57 4.71 8.22 8.76
CA PHE A 57 4.92 8.59 10.15
C PHE A 57 5.98 9.68 10.20
N VAL A 58 5.68 10.77 10.91
CA VAL A 58 6.62 11.88 11.14
C VAL A 58 6.76 12.08 12.64
N GLN A 59 7.99 12.03 13.13
CA GLN A 59 8.32 12.37 14.50
C GLN A 59 9.22 13.60 14.51
N MET A 60 8.82 14.63 15.23
CA MET A 60 9.63 15.82 15.47
C MET A 60 10.02 15.86 16.94
N ARG A 61 11.32 15.88 17.26
CA ARG A 61 11.83 15.96 18.64
C ARG A 61 12.38 17.34 18.90
N TYR A 62 12.04 17.92 20.04
CA TYR A 62 12.44 19.26 20.45
C TYR A 62 12.77 19.29 21.95
N GLU A 63 13.44 20.35 22.40
CA GLU A 63 13.78 20.49 23.81
C GLU A 63 12.52 20.72 24.67
N PRO A 64 12.37 20.02 25.81
CA PRO A 64 11.29 20.29 26.76
C PRO A 64 11.34 21.73 27.28
N GLY A 65 10.18 22.38 27.33
CA GLY A 65 10.05 23.78 27.75
C GLY A 65 10.49 24.82 26.69
N SER A 66 10.77 24.38 25.46
CA SER A 66 10.91 25.29 24.32
C SER A 66 9.54 25.83 23.88
N ALA A 67 9.54 26.90 23.07
CA ALA A 67 8.31 27.44 22.49
C ALA A 67 7.54 26.39 21.65
N VAL A 68 8.27 25.52 20.96
CA VAL A 68 7.70 24.39 20.22
C VAL A 68 7.05 23.37 21.17
N ALA A 69 7.67 23.09 22.32
CA ALA A 69 7.08 22.22 23.33
C ALA A 69 5.78 22.82 23.91
N ASP A 70 5.75 24.12 24.20
CA ASP A 70 4.56 24.81 24.71
C ASP A 70 3.40 24.80 23.70
N LEU A 71 3.72 24.83 22.40
CA LEU A 71 2.72 24.72 21.34
C LEU A 71 2.05 23.34 21.33
N PHE A 72 2.80 22.26 21.51
CA PHE A 72 2.30 20.91 21.25
C PHE A 72 1.97 20.08 22.49
N ASN A 73 2.58 20.36 23.65
CA ASN A 73 2.48 19.50 24.82
C ASN A 73 1.01 19.28 25.25
N GLY A 74 0.57 18.02 25.20
CA GLY A 74 -0.78 17.62 25.56
C GLY A 74 -1.84 17.87 24.49
N ARG A 75 -1.47 18.40 23.31
CA ARG A 75 -2.39 18.57 22.18
C ARG A 75 -2.56 17.29 21.40
N THR A 76 -3.78 17.04 20.93
CA THR A 76 -4.11 15.94 20.04
C THR A 76 -5.12 16.42 19.01
N GLU A 77 -4.85 16.15 17.74
CA GLU A 77 -5.73 16.50 16.63
C GLU A 77 -5.99 15.27 15.77
N ARG A 78 -7.20 15.17 15.22
CA ARG A 78 -7.58 14.11 14.28
C ARG A 78 -8.41 14.73 13.17
N ILE A 79 -8.01 14.49 11.91
CA ILE A 79 -8.65 14.99 10.71
C ILE A 79 -8.93 13.80 9.81
N GLU A 80 -10.19 13.57 9.47
CA GLU A 80 -10.60 12.47 8.61
C GLU A 80 -11.72 12.92 7.68
N PHE A 81 -11.59 12.59 6.40
CA PHE A 81 -12.65 12.85 5.43
C PHE A 81 -12.52 11.92 4.23
N SER A 82 -13.64 11.73 3.53
CA SER A 82 -13.68 11.02 2.26
C SER A 82 -14.35 11.89 1.19
N ILE A 83 -13.82 11.83 -0.01
CA ILE A 83 -14.33 12.55 -1.18
C ILE A 83 -14.76 11.51 -2.22
N PRO A 84 -16.07 11.38 -2.50
CA PRO A 84 -16.57 10.46 -3.50
C PRO A 84 -16.64 11.10 -4.90
N GLY A 85 -16.36 10.31 -5.94
CA GLY A 85 -16.69 10.61 -7.33
C GLY A 85 -15.91 11.77 -7.97
N THR A 86 -16.40 12.28 -9.10
CA THR A 86 -15.62 13.11 -10.06
C THR A 86 -16.15 14.53 -10.31
N ASN A 87 -16.84 15.21 -9.39
CA ASN A 87 -17.54 16.45 -9.80
C ASN A 87 -17.70 17.62 -8.81
N SER A 88 -16.97 17.72 -7.69
CA SER A 88 -17.10 18.94 -6.85
C SER A 88 -16.03 19.24 -5.80
N SER A 89 -14.91 18.51 -5.72
CA SER A 89 -14.06 18.56 -4.51
C SER A 89 -12.55 18.50 -4.77
N GLY A 90 -12.07 18.98 -5.92
CA GLY A 90 -10.64 18.97 -6.27
C GLY A 90 -10.07 17.60 -6.66
N ILE A 91 -10.87 16.53 -6.60
CA ILE A 91 -10.49 15.17 -7.01
C ILE A 91 -10.14 15.06 -8.50
N ASP A 92 -10.68 15.92 -9.36
CA ASP A 92 -10.29 16.00 -10.77
C ASP A 92 -8.82 16.42 -10.94
N ARG A 93 -8.29 17.25 -10.03
CA ARG A 93 -6.87 17.61 -10.01
C ARG A 93 -6.01 16.42 -9.64
N LEU A 94 -6.45 15.60 -8.67
CA LEU A 94 -5.79 14.35 -8.31
C LEU A 94 -5.81 13.36 -9.49
N ILE A 95 -6.95 13.18 -10.15
CA ILE A 95 -7.07 12.30 -11.34
C ILE A 95 -6.16 12.80 -12.46
N ALA A 96 -6.13 14.11 -12.73
CA ALA A 96 -5.25 14.69 -13.74
C ALA A 96 -3.76 14.47 -13.39
N ALA A 97 -3.37 14.69 -12.14
CA ALA A 97 -2.00 14.50 -11.68
C ALA A 97 -1.57 13.01 -11.74
N ALA A 98 -2.47 12.10 -11.36
CA ALA A 98 -2.25 10.66 -11.47
C ALA A 98 -2.12 10.20 -12.94
N ASN A 99 -3.00 10.67 -13.83
CA ASN A 99 -2.87 10.38 -15.27
C ASN A 99 -1.56 10.94 -15.86
N GLN A 100 -1.10 12.11 -15.43
CA GLN A 100 0.22 12.63 -15.82
C GLN A 100 1.36 11.76 -15.29
N ALA A 101 1.25 11.25 -14.06
CA ALA A 101 2.23 10.33 -13.48
C ALA A 101 2.31 9.00 -14.25
N LEU A 102 1.16 8.44 -14.64
CA LEU A 102 1.08 7.23 -15.47
C LEU A 102 1.76 7.41 -16.83
N LEU A 103 1.58 8.57 -17.47
CA LEU A 103 2.28 8.89 -18.72
C LEU A 103 3.80 8.96 -18.55
N ARG A 104 4.31 9.46 -17.42
CA ARG A 104 5.76 9.50 -17.14
C ARG A 104 6.38 8.12 -17.05
N VAL A 105 5.63 7.13 -16.56
CA VAL A 105 6.05 5.73 -16.50
C VAL A 105 5.63 4.93 -17.75
N GLN A 106 5.29 5.64 -18.83
CA GLN A 106 4.95 5.06 -20.14
C GLN A 106 3.77 4.08 -20.10
N SER A 107 2.89 4.24 -19.11
CA SER A 107 1.66 3.46 -19.03
C SER A 107 0.56 4.10 -19.89
N PRO A 108 -0.15 3.32 -20.73
CA PRO A 108 -1.33 3.78 -21.47
C PRO A 108 -2.59 3.85 -20.60
N VAL A 109 -2.50 3.47 -19.32
CA VAL A 109 -3.65 3.46 -18.39
C VAL A 109 -4.22 4.86 -18.21
N GLN A 110 -5.55 4.91 -18.15
CA GLN A 110 -6.32 6.12 -17.87
C GLN A 110 -7.26 5.89 -16.69
N ILE A 111 -7.13 6.75 -15.69
CA ILE A 111 -8.03 6.82 -14.54
C ILE A 111 -9.26 7.62 -14.96
N VAL A 112 -10.43 7.00 -14.81
CA VAL A 112 -11.74 7.53 -15.25
C VAL A 112 -12.48 8.17 -14.08
N SER A 113 -12.41 7.56 -12.91
CA SER A 113 -12.98 8.09 -11.68
C SER A 113 -12.16 7.63 -10.49
N ALA A 114 -12.28 8.33 -9.37
CA ALA A 114 -11.64 7.91 -8.15
C ALA A 114 -12.44 8.37 -6.93
N ASN A 115 -12.25 7.66 -5.83
CA ASN A 115 -12.55 8.18 -4.50
C ASN A 115 -11.24 8.45 -3.75
N LEU A 116 -11.34 9.29 -2.73
CA LEU A 116 -10.22 9.59 -1.84
C LEU A 116 -10.67 9.43 -0.40
N THR A 117 -9.87 8.77 0.41
CA THR A 117 -9.98 8.80 1.87
C THR A 117 -8.70 9.36 2.46
N TYR A 118 -8.84 10.31 3.37
CA TYR A 118 -7.73 10.94 4.07
C TYR A 118 -7.90 10.75 5.58
N SER A 119 -6.82 10.37 6.27
CA SER A 119 -6.76 10.36 7.73
C SER A 119 -5.44 10.95 8.20
N GLY A 120 -5.51 11.85 9.17
CA GLY A 120 -4.36 12.48 9.80
C GLY A 120 -4.57 12.55 11.31
N ALA A 121 -3.53 12.21 12.07
CA ALA A 121 -3.51 12.31 13.51
C ALA A 121 -2.23 12.99 13.97
N ILE A 122 -2.38 13.90 14.93
CA ILE A 122 -1.27 14.61 15.56
C ILE A 122 -1.34 14.38 17.06
N ARG A 123 -0.19 14.11 17.68
CA ARG A 123 -0.06 13.99 19.12
C ARG A 123 1.21 14.69 19.58
N GLY A 124 1.05 15.74 20.38
CA GLY A 124 2.14 16.47 20.98
C GLY A 124 2.39 16.06 22.43
N GLU A 125 3.66 15.90 22.75
CA GLU A 125 4.18 15.63 24.09
C GLU A 125 5.24 16.68 24.45
N ALA A 126 5.76 16.63 25.68
CA ALA A 126 6.70 17.63 26.16
C ALA A 126 8.03 17.67 25.40
N ASP A 127 8.45 16.58 24.76
CA ASP A 127 9.73 16.46 24.04
C ASP A 127 9.60 16.06 22.56
N ARG A 128 8.36 15.82 22.09
CA ARG A 128 8.12 15.34 20.72
C ARG A 128 6.71 15.61 20.21
N LEU A 129 6.60 15.75 18.90
CA LEU A 129 5.37 15.74 18.14
C LEU A 129 5.36 14.51 17.23
N MET A 130 4.28 13.75 17.26
CA MET A 130 4.05 12.61 16.37
C MET A 130 2.92 12.95 15.42
N LEU A 131 3.15 12.71 14.13
CA LEU A 131 2.15 12.79 13.08
C LEU A 131 2.06 11.44 12.39
N THR A 132 0.84 10.97 12.20
CA THR A 132 0.55 9.84 11.33
C THR A 132 -0.47 10.30 10.34
N TYR A 133 -0.25 10.05 9.05
CA TYR A 133 -1.28 10.30 8.06
C TYR A 133 -1.26 9.26 6.95
N SER A 134 -2.43 9.05 6.37
CA SER A 134 -2.67 8.13 5.28
C SER A 134 -3.58 8.74 4.23
N VAL A 135 -3.31 8.35 2.99
CA VAL A 135 -4.13 8.70 1.83
C VAL A 135 -4.44 7.41 1.11
N GLU A 136 -5.73 7.09 0.99
CA GLU A 136 -6.21 5.99 0.17
C GLU A 136 -6.87 6.58 -1.08
N PHE A 137 -6.20 6.38 -2.22
CA PHE A 137 -6.69 6.73 -3.54
C PHE A 137 -7.31 5.51 -4.19
N ILE A 138 -8.60 5.55 -4.50
CA ILE A 138 -9.38 4.41 -4.98
C ILE A 138 -9.83 4.66 -6.43
N PRO A 139 -8.96 4.47 -7.43
CA PRO A 139 -9.29 4.71 -8.83
C PRO A 139 -10.05 3.54 -9.47
N THR A 140 -10.87 3.87 -10.45
CA THR A 140 -11.23 2.97 -11.55
C THR A 140 -10.51 3.41 -12.82
N PHE A 141 -9.94 2.45 -13.52
CA PHE A 141 -9.08 2.73 -14.67
C PHE A 141 -9.23 1.69 -15.79
N SER A 142 -8.80 2.10 -16.98
CA SER A 142 -8.85 1.33 -18.23
C SER A 142 -7.64 1.64 -19.10
N GLY A 143 -7.51 1.00 -20.26
CA GLY A 143 -6.39 1.23 -21.17
C GLY A 143 -5.14 0.41 -20.85
N PHE A 144 -5.20 -0.53 -19.91
CA PHE A 144 -4.10 -1.45 -19.64
C PHE A 144 -4.00 -2.54 -20.71
N LYS A 145 -5.06 -2.80 -21.48
CA LYS A 145 -5.04 -3.74 -22.60
C LYS A 145 -4.27 -3.16 -23.80
N LEU A 146 -3.10 -3.72 -24.09
CA LEU A 146 -2.19 -3.22 -25.14
C LEU A 146 -2.69 -3.53 -26.56
N ASP A 147 -3.35 -4.67 -26.75
CA ASP A 147 -4.07 -5.00 -27.98
C ASP A 147 -5.57 -5.08 -27.69
N ARG A 148 -6.31 -4.04 -28.09
CA ARG A 148 -7.75 -3.94 -27.86
C ARG A 148 -8.55 -5.06 -28.52
N ASN A 149 -8.05 -5.63 -29.62
CA ASN A 149 -8.72 -6.68 -30.38
C ASN A 149 -8.39 -8.08 -29.88
N ALA A 150 -7.36 -8.25 -29.05
CA ALA A 150 -7.00 -9.54 -28.49
C ALA A 150 -8.14 -10.08 -27.61
N THR A 151 -8.65 -11.26 -27.95
CA THR A 151 -9.68 -11.97 -27.17
C THR A 151 -9.11 -13.14 -26.38
N ASP A 152 -7.86 -13.50 -26.65
CA ASP A 152 -7.09 -14.54 -25.99
C ASP A 152 -5.61 -14.16 -26.06
N ASN A 153 -4.79 -14.70 -25.14
CA ASN A 153 -3.40 -14.32 -24.95
C ASN A 153 -3.19 -12.79 -24.91
N ILE A 154 -4.06 -12.12 -24.14
CA ILE A 154 -4.23 -10.67 -24.10
C ILE A 154 -2.97 -10.03 -23.48
N PRO A 155 -2.23 -9.19 -24.21
CA PRO A 155 -1.12 -8.45 -23.63
C PRO A 155 -1.66 -7.26 -22.82
N ILE A 156 -1.22 -7.14 -21.59
CA ILE A 156 -1.57 -6.03 -20.69
C ILE A 156 -0.32 -5.31 -20.16
N ASP A 157 -0.46 -4.00 -19.98
CA ASP A 157 0.49 -3.13 -19.29
C ASP A 157 0.45 -3.40 -17.78
N ILE A 158 1.63 -3.32 -17.17
CA ILE A 158 1.80 -3.43 -15.72
C ILE A 158 2.68 -2.32 -15.15
N ASN A 159 3.10 -1.33 -15.96
CA ASN A 159 3.90 -0.19 -15.50
C ASN A 159 3.10 0.76 -14.60
N TRP A 160 1.77 0.79 -14.75
CA TRP A 160 0.87 1.54 -13.87
C TRP A 160 1.02 1.17 -12.38
N ARG A 161 1.61 0.02 -12.05
CA ARG A 161 1.85 -0.42 -10.66
C ARG A 161 2.83 0.46 -9.91
N GLY A 162 3.61 1.30 -10.58
CA GLY A 162 4.51 2.23 -9.90
C GLY A 162 4.56 3.57 -10.58
N PHE A 163 4.04 4.57 -9.89
CA PHE A 163 4.08 5.97 -10.27
C PHE A 163 4.16 6.82 -9.01
N VAL A 164 4.53 8.08 -9.17
CA VAL A 164 4.55 9.07 -8.10
C VAL A 164 3.74 10.29 -8.51
N ILE A 165 2.89 10.77 -7.63
CA ILE A 165 2.22 12.06 -7.80
C ILE A 165 3.09 13.11 -7.14
N ASP A 166 3.74 13.95 -7.95
CA ASP A 166 4.65 14.98 -7.48
C ASP A 166 3.90 16.23 -6.99
N GLY A 167 4.44 16.87 -5.95
CA GLY A 167 3.96 18.16 -5.46
C GLY A 167 2.64 18.12 -4.68
N PRO A 168 2.09 19.29 -4.32
CA PRO A 168 0.88 19.38 -3.53
C PRO A 168 -0.34 18.92 -4.33
N VAL A 169 -1.20 18.13 -3.70
CA VAL A 169 -2.53 17.78 -4.24
C VAL A 169 -3.58 18.41 -3.36
N LEU A 170 -4.17 19.48 -3.88
CA LEU A 170 -5.19 20.26 -3.18
C LEU A 170 -6.59 19.71 -3.47
N VAL A 171 -7.28 19.26 -2.42
CA VAL A 171 -8.66 18.77 -2.47
C VAL A 171 -9.53 19.58 -1.53
N ASP A 172 -10.80 19.73 -1.87
CA ASP A 172 -11.74 20.52 -1.08
C ASP A 172 -12.56 19.59 -0.19
N SER A 173 -12.28 19.64 1.11
CA SER A 173 -13.03 18.94 2.16
C SER A 173 -14.20 19.82 2.64
N PRO A 174 -15.42 19.28 2.76
CA PRO A 174 -16.56 20.03 3.28
C PRO A 174 -16.35 20.60 4.69
N GLU A 175 -15.58 19.91 5.53
CA GLU A 175 -15.38 20.27 6.94
C GLU A 175 -14.06 21.03 7.19
N HIS A 176 -13.07 20.84 6.33
CA HIS A 176 -11.70 21.34 6.54
C HIS A 176 -11.22 22.33 5.47
N GLY A 177 -12.07 22.68 4.50
CA GLY A 177 -11.69 23.54 3.39
C GLY A 177 -10.69 22.87 2.45
N THR A 178 -9.84 23.66 1.80
CA THR A 178 -8.83 23.13 0.87
C THR A 178 -7.66 22.51 1.63
N VAL A 179 -7.40 21.22 1.40
CA VAL A 179 -6.38 20.42 2.07
C VAL A 179 -5.34 19.95 1.05
N ASN A 180 -4.05 20.11 1.38
CA ASN A 180 -2.99 19.36 0.68
C ASN A 180 -2.92 17.95 1.25
N VAL A 181 -3.34 16.96 0.49
CA VAL A 181 -3.35 15.56 0.97
C VAL A 181 -2.06 14.82 0.68
N ASN A 182 -1.23 15.31 -0.25
CA ASN A 182 -0.11 14.51 -0.76
C ASN A 182 1.20 14.70 0.01
N GLN A 183 1.28 15.67 0.94
CA GLN A 183 2.54 16.01 1.60
C GLN A 183 2.33 16.21 3.12
N PRO A 184 3.31 15.85 3.97
CA PRO A 184 3.19 15.99 5.43
C PRO A 184 2.84 17.39 5.90
N ILE A 185 3.36 18.42 5.22
CA ILE A 185 3.10 19.83 5.55
C ILE A 185 1.61 20.18 5.47
N GLY A 186 0.81 19.44 4.68
CA GLY A 186 -0.61 19.66 4.54
C GLY A 186 -1.39 19.44 5.84
N LEU A 187 -1.06 18.37 6.58
CA LEU A 187 -1.68 18.08 7.88
C LEU A 187 -1.35 19.19 8.90
N LEU A 188 -0.10 19.64 8.95
CA LEU A 188 0.31 20.74 9.83
C LEU A 188 -0.34 22.06 9.43
N SER A 189 -0.48 22.34 8.13
CA SER A 189 -1.10 23.58 7.66
C SER A 189 -2.56 23.69 8.10
N LEU A 190 -3.26 22.55 8.24
CA LEU A 190 -4.63 22.51 8.76
C LEU A 190 -4.71 22.69 10.28
N ALA A 191 -3.86 21.99 11.03
CA ALA A 191 -3.96 21.96 12.49
C ALA A 191 -3.17 23.08 13.20
N PHE A 192 -2.04 23.48 12.62
CA PHE A 192 -1.05 24.39 13.18
C PHE A 192 -0.42 25.28 12.08
N PRO A 193 -1.19 26.18 11.44
CA PRO A 193 -0.76 26.93 10.27
C PRO A 193 0.51 27.75 10.49
N GLU A 194 0.62 28.48 11.61
CA GLU A 194 1.82 29.29 11.93
C GLU A 194 3.08 28.42 12.04
N PHE A 195 2.96 27.22 12.62
CA PHE A 195 4.06 26.28 12.72
C PHE A 195 4.44 25.70 11.35
N ALA A 196 3.45 25.40 10.50
CA ALA A 196 3.69 24.93 9.15
C ALA A 196 4.42 25.99 8.31
N GLU A 197 4.03 27.27 8.43
CA GLU A 197 4.71 28.39 7.78
C GLU A 197 6.16 28.55 8.27
N GLY A 198 6.37 28.49 9.59
CA GLY A 198 7.71 28.54 10.17
C GLY A 198 8.60 27.37 9.70
N LEU A 199 8.04 26.17 9.59
CA LEU A 199 8.75 24.99 9.11
C LEU A 199 9.10 25.11 7.62
N ALA A 200 8.16 25.56 6.78
CA ALA A 200 8.40 25.79 5.35
C ALA A 200 9.43 26.90 5.09
N GLY A 201 9.53 27.89 5.98
CA GLY A 201 10.50 28.98 5.91
C GLY A 201 11.86 28.71 6.56
N SER A 202 12.06 27.56 7.22
CA SER A 202 13.22 27.32 8.09
C SER A 202 14.52 26.95 7.34
N SER A 203 14.53 25.84 6.62
CA SER A 203 15.66 25.39 5.81
C SER A 203 15.20 24.61 4.58
N GLU A 204 16.04 24.53 3.55
CA GLU A 204 15.73 23.79 2.32
C GLU A 204 15.56 22.29 2.61
N GLU A 205 16.32 21.74 3.54
CA GLU A 205 16.21 20.35 3.98
C GLU A 205 14.89 20.06 4.71
N ALA A 206 14.43 21.00 5.55
CA ALA A 206 13.14 20.92 6.22
C ALA A 206 12.00 20.86 5.18
N ARG A 207 12.09 21.76 4.20
CA ARG A 207 11.13 21.88 3.11
C ARG A 207 11.08 20.60 2.27
N GLN A 208 12.23 20.05 1.87
CA GLN A 208 12.31 18.82 1.07
C GLN A 208 11.64 17.63 1.75
N ILE A 209 11.89 17.43 3.04
CA ILE A 209 11.35 16.29 3.79
C ILE A 209 9.84 16.45 4.03
N MET A 210 9.36 17.67 4.26
CA MET A 210 7.93 17.95 4.48
C MET A 210 7.13 18.08 3.18
N GLU A 211 7.81 18.09 2.03
CA GLU A 211 7.23 18.07 0.69
C GLU A 211 7.31 16.67 0.03
N GLU A 212 7.91 15.68 0.69
CA GLU A 212 8.03 14.33 0.12
C GLU A 212 6.63 13.69 -0.04
N PRO A 213 6.23 13.29 -1.26
CA PRO A 213 4.89 12.82 -1.53
C PRO A 213 4.56 11.52 -0.78
N ILE A 214 3.31 11.38 -0.36
CA ILE A 214 2.77 10.13 0.23
C ILE A 214 2.22 9.18 -0.84
N LEU A 215 1.76 9.71 -1.98
CA LEU A 215 1.33 8.92 -3.14
C LEU A 215 2.54 8.64 -4.05
N ASP A 216 3.51 7.91 -3.49
CA ASP A 216 4.70 7.42 -4.18
C ASP A 216 4.72 5.88 -4.16
N PHE A 217 4.45 5.29 -5.31
CA PHE A 217 4.45 3.85 -5.55
C PHE A 217 5.62 3.42 -6.44
N SER A 218 6.61 4.30 -6.66
CA SER A 218 7.71 4.05 -7.58
C SER A 218 8.54 2.81 -7.20
N GLU A 219 8.70 2.55 -5.90
CA GLU A 219 9.42 1.36 -5.41
C GLU A 219 8.72 0.06 -5.83
N VAL A 220 7.38 0.03 -5.79
CA VAL A 220 6.58 -1.12 -6.25
C VAL A 220 6.78 -1.36 -7.75
N GLY A 221 6.80 -0.29 -8.55
CA GLY A 221 7.09 -0.37 -9.99
C GLY A 221 8.52 -0.77 -10.33
N ALA A 222 9.48 -0.39 -9.50
CA ALA A 222 10.89 -0.75 -9.68
C ALA A 222 11.15 -2.25 -9.45
N MET A 223 10.25 -2.95 -8.72
CA MET A 223 10.36 -4.39 -8.53
C MET A 223 9.85 -5.14 -9.77
N SER A 224 10.73 -5.94 -10.36
CA SER A 224 10.37 -6.86 -11.45
C SER A 224 9.25 -7.80 -11.02
N MET A 225 8.30 -8.07 -11.92
CA MET A 225 7.21 -9.03 -11.69
C MET A 225 7.72 -10.44 -11.34
N GLU A 226 8.95 -10.80 -11.73
CA GLU A 226 9.59 -12.07 -11.35
C GLU A 226 9.89 -12.17 -9.84
N ARG A 227 9.92 -11.04 -9.12
CA ARG A 227 10.10 -10.98 -7.65
C ARG A 227 8.78 -11.06 -6.88
N TRP A 228 7.65 -10.95 -7.57
CA TRP A 228 6.34 -11.08 -6.94
C TRP A 228 6.00 -12.56 -6.79
N HIS A 229 5.41 -12.92 -5.65
CA HIS A 229 4.86 -14.25 -5.47
C HIS A 229 3.61 -14.40 -6.35
N TRP A 230 3.62 -15.39 -7.23
CA TRP A 230 2.50 -15.67 -8.11
C TRP A 230 1.77 -16.93 -7.66
N LEU A 231 0.46 -16.80 -7.49
CA LEU A 231 -0.48 -17.88 -7.23
C LEU A 231 -1.56 -17.86 -8.31
N PHE A 232 -2.20 -19.00 -8.55
CA PHE A 232 -3.39 -19.07 -9.38
C PHE A 232 -4.50 -19.80 -8.63
N ASP A 233 -5.71 -19.25 -8.67
CA ASP A 233 -6.94 -19.89 -8.19
C ASP A 233 -7.68 -20.52 -9.38
N PRO A 234 -7.67 -21.86 -9.52
CA PRO A 234 -8.36 -22.54 -10.61
C PRO A 234 -9.87 -22.67 -10.38
N THR A 235 -10.37 -22.27 -9.21
CA THR A 235 -11.77 -22.46 -8.78
C THR A 235 -12.58 -21.18 -8.72
N TRP A 236 -11.93 -20.02 -8.87
CA TRP A 236 -12.58 -18.70 -8.74
C TRP A 236 -13.21 -18.43 -7.34
N SER A 237 -12.92 -19.28 -6.34
CA SER A 237 -13.58 -19.22 -5.04
C SER A 237 -13.15 -18.04 -4.17
N GLN A 238 -11.92 -17.54 -4.34
CA GLN A 238 -11.43 -16.41 -3.56
C GLN A 238 -12.04 -15.08 -4.02
N ALA A 239 -12.18 -14.89 -5.32
CA ALA A 239 -12.70 -13.65 -5.86
C ALA A 239 -14.24 -13.53 -5.78
N SER A 240 -14.97 -14.65 -5.68
CA SER A 240 -16.41 -14.62 -5.38
C SER A 240 -16.75 -14.20 -3.94
N THR A 241 -15.77 -14.19 -3.02
CA THR A 241 -16.05 -14.16 -1.57
C THR A 241 -15.43 -12.94 -0.85
N GLY A 242 -14.52 -12.16 -1.47
CA GLY A 242 -13.94 -11.00 -0.78
C GLY A 242 -12.97 -10.07 -1.52
N GLY A 243 -12.83 -10.15 -2.84
CA GLY A 243 -11.96 -9.25 -3.62
C GLY A 243 -12.64 -7.93 -4.05
N ILE A 244 -11.88 -6.98 -4.59
CA ILE A 244 -12.40 -5.72 -5.16
C ILE A 244 -13.43 -5.98 -6.29
N LEU A 245 -13.35 -7.15 -6.95
CA LEU A 245 -14.30 -7.60 -7.97
C LEU A 245 -15.51 -8.35 -7.43
N SER A 246 -15.76 -8.35 -6.12
CA SER A 246 -16.93 -9.03 -5.54
C SER A 246 -18.23 -8.52 -6.17
N GLY A 247 -18.94 -9.39 -6.88
CA GLY A 247 -20.17 -9.04 -7.60
C GLY A 247 -19.97 -8.50 -9.03
N GLU A 248 -18.73 -8.30 -9.49
CA GLU A 248 -18.44 -8.00 -10.89
C GLU A 248 -18.29 -9.28 -11.72
N GLY A 249 -18.79 -9.25 -12.96
CA GLY A 249 -18.53 -10.33 -13.92
C GLY A 249 -17.08 -10.28 -14.41
N ILE A 250 -16.36 -11.39 -14.33
CA ILE A 250 -14.99 -11.54 -14.89
C ILE A 250 -14.95 -11.94 -16.36
N GLY A 251 -16.09 -11.83 -17.03
CA GLY A 251 -16.25 -12.29 -18.40
C GLY A 251 -16.09 -13.81 -18.50
N ARG A 252 -15.28 -14.27 -19.45
CA ARG A 252 -15.04 -15.68 -19.80
C ARG A 252 -13.92 -16.32 -18.99
N ALA A 253 -13.16 -15.54 -18.21
CA ALA A 253 -12.10 -16.08 -17.38
C ALA A 253 -12.65 -17.16 -16.43
N LYS A 254 -11.95 -18.29 -16.34
CA LYS A 254 -12.29 -19.39 -15.42
C LYS A 254 -11.35 -19.51 -14.23
N VAL A 255 -10.27 -18.74 -14.26
CA VAL A 255 -9.19 -18.76 -13.26
C VAL A 255 -8.79 -17.33 -12.93
N MET A 256 -8.13 -17.17 -11.79
CA MET A 256 -7.63 -15.87 -11.32
C MET A 256 -6.14 -16.02 -11.00
N SER A 257 -5.32 -15.12 -11.51
CA SER A 257 -3.90 -15.03 -11.16
C SER A 257 -3.71 -13.93 -10.12
N VAL A 258 -2.95 -14.24 -9.07
CA VAL A 258 -2.71 -13.34 -7.95
C VAL A 258 -1.21 -13.13 -7.83
N TYR A 259 -0.78 -11.88 -7.92
CA TYR A 259 0.58 -11.44 -7.65
C TYR A 259 0.63 -10.74 -6.31
N SER A 260 1.53 -11.17 -5.43
CA SER A 260 1.73 -10.58 -4.10
C SER A 260 3.18 -10.14 -3.91
N LEU A 261 3.37 -8.98 -3.29
CA LEU A 261 4.64 -8.39 -2.93
C LEU A 261 4.63 -8.00 -1.46
N GLY A 262 5.77 -8.08 -0.79
CA GLY A 262 5.91 -7.65 0.62
C GLY A 262 5.76 -8.77 1.64
N GLU A 263 5.70 -10.03 1.18
CA GLU A 263 5.78 -11.19 2.07
C GLU A 263 7.17 -11.26 2.71
N CYS A 264 7.21 -11.28 4.04
CA CYS A 264 8.42 -11.57 4.77
C CYS A 264 8.67 -13.08 4.72
N SER A 265 9.85 -13.50 4.26
CA SER A 265 10.25 -14.90 4.32
C SER A 265 11.29 -15.14 5.40
N ILE A 266 11.30 -16.35 5.98
CA ILE A 266 12.32 -16.77 6.94
C ILE A 266 13.72 -16.77 6.31
N ARG A 267 13.80 -16.90 4.97
CA ARG A 267 15.06 -16.94 4.21
C ARG A 267 15.57 -15.54 3.84
N GLU A 268 14.68 -14.62 3.51
CA GLU A 268 15.04 -13.31 2.89
C GLU A 268 14.81 -12.12 3.84
N GLY A 269 14.08 -12.33 4.94
CA GLY A 269 13.71 -11.27 5.88
C GLY A 269 12.58 -10.36 5.34
N CYS A 270 12.26 -9.31 6.09
CA CYS A 270 11.40 -8.23 5.62
C CYS A 270 12.28 -7.08 5.11
N PRO A 271 11.94 -6.43 3.97
CA PRO A 271 12.56 -5.16 3.61
C PRO A 271 12.37 -4.13 4.74
N PRO A 272 13.40 -3.37 5.12
CA PRO A 272 13.25 -2.34 6.16
C PRO A 272 12.32 -1.21 5.67
N PRO A 273 11.67 -0.46 6.58
CA PRO A 273 10.98 0.77 6.21
C PRO A 273 11.96 1.79 5.62
N LYS A 274 11.44 2.70 4.78
CA LYS A 274 12.20 3.84 4.28
C LYS A 274 12.21 4.91 5.37
N GLU A 275 13.40 5.33 5.78
CA GLU A 275 13.58 6.31 6.85
C GLU A 275 14.41 7.51 6.36
N SER A 276 14.10 8.69 6.89
CA SER A 276 14.85 9.92 6.63
C SER A 276 14.91 10.76 7.90
N ASP A 277 16.10 11.28 8.21
CA ASP A 277 16.37 12.11 9.38
C ASP A 277 16.95 13.47 8.96
N THR A 278 16.48 14.53 9.60
CA THR A 278 17.09 15.86 9.49
C THR A 278 16.99 16.63 10.81
N THR A 279 17.73 17.72 10.92
CA THR A 279 17.58 18.67 12.03
C THR A 279 17.35 20.05 11.44
N VAL A 280 16.29 20.70 11.91
CA VAL A 280 15.82 22.00 11.43
C VAL A 280 15.75 22.96 12.60
N SER A 281 15.86 24.26 12.36
CA SER A 281 15.71 25.27 13.42
C SER A 281 14.41 26.04 13.19
N ILE A 282 13.49 25.96 14.15
CA ILE A 282 12.20 26.67 14.12
C ILE A 282 12.23 27.70 15.23
N ASP A 283 12.20 28.98 14.88
CA ASP A 283 12.31 30.10 15.82
C ASP A 283 13.51 29.97 16.79
N GLY A 284 14.65 29.50 16.27
CA GLY A 284 15.88 29.28 17.05
C GLY A 284 15.88 27.99 17.90
N THR A 285 14.79 27.22 17.90
CA THR A 285 14.71 25.91 18.57
C THR A 285 15.14 24.80 17.61
N PRO A 286 16.14 23.97 17.95
CA PRO A 286 16.48 22.80 17.15
C PRO A 286 15.38 21.74 17.25
N VAL A 287 14.90 21.28 16.10
CA VAL A 287 13.89 20.23 15.95
C VAL A 287 14.46 19.12 15.08
N GLN A 288 14.57 17.91 15.62
CA GLN A 288 14.97 16.73 14.86
C GLN A 288 13.74 16.12 14.21
N VAL A 289 13.71 16.04 12.89
CA VAL A 289 12.61 15.46 12.11
C VAL A 289 13.02 14.07 11.64
N HIS A 290 12.23 13.07 11.97
CA HIS A 290 12.35 11.69 11.51
C HIS A 290 11.08 11.33 10.73
N ILE A 291 11.21 10.89 9.49
CA ILE A 291 10.12 10.37 8.68
C ILE A 291 10.34 8.89 8.41
N SER A 292 9.29 8.09 8.56
CA SER A 292 9.28 6.67 8.22
C SER A 292 8.09 6.34 7.31
N THR A 293 8.36 5.60 6.25
CA THR A 293 7.36 5.04 5.33
C THR A 293 7.43 3.51 5.43
N PRO A 294 6.28 2.83 5.60
CA PRO A 294 6.25 1.36 5.63
C PRO A 294 6.90 0.72 4.40
N GLN A 295 7.39 -0.50 4.58
CA GLN A 295 7.90 -1.32 3.50
C GLN A 295 6.83 -1.53 2.41
N PRO A 296 7.21 -1.68 1.13
CA PRO A 296 6.28 -2.00 0.07
C PRO A 296 5.54 -3.32 0.32
N ASN A 297 4.22 -3.27 0.20
CA ASN A 297 3.33 -4.42 0.23
C ASN A 297 2.26 -4.20 -0.84
N SER A 298 2.02 -5.17 -1.71
CA SER A 298 1.10 -4.99 -2.84
C SER A 298 0.49 -6.30 -3.29
N GLN A 299 -0.74 -6.23 -3.80
CA GLN A 299 -1.45 -7.34 -4.39
C GLN A 299 -2.11 -6.92 -5.70
N ILE A 300 -1.97 -7.74 -6.74
CA ILE A 300 -2.62 -7.54 -8.03
C ILE A 300 -3.32 -8.85 -8.43
N GLU A 301 -4.62 -8.76 -8.62
CA GLU A 301 -5.48 -9.83 -9.11
C GLU A 301 -5.79 -9.62 -10.59
N ILE A 302 -5.64 -10.65 -11.41
CA ILE A 302 -5.86 -10.59 -12.85
C ILE A 302 -6.75 -11.75 -13.27
N ALA A 303 -7.95 -11.45 -13.78
CA ALA A 303 -8.85 -12.46 -14.32
C ALA A 303 -8.21 -13.14 -15.55
N GLY A 304 -7.94 -14.44 -15.43
CA GLY A 304 -7.23 -15.25 -16.42
C GLY A 304 -5.92 -15.85 -15.89
N PHE A 305 -5.35 -16.78 -16.66
CA PHE A 305 -4.03 -17.36 -16.40
C PHE A 305 -2.96 -16.42 -16.96
N THR A 306 -1.96 -16.07 -16.15
CA THR A 306 -0.97 -15.07 -16.55
C THR A 306 0.42 -15.64 -16.77
N SER A 307 1.14 -15.07 -17.71
CA SER A 307 2.59 -15.23 -17.85
C SER A 307 3.27 -13.89 -18.05
N ILE A 308 4.49 -13.76 -17.53
CA ILE A 308 5.29 -12.52 -17.64
C ILE A 308 6.10 -12.61 -18.94
N GLU A 309 6.06 -11.55 -19.73
CA GLU A 309 6.88 -11.39 -20.93
C GLU A 309 7.67 -10.08 -20.84
N LYS A 310 8.92 -10.08 -21.32
CA LYS A 310 9.74 -8.88 -21.45
C LYS A 310 9.71 -8.42 -22.90
N ALA A 311 9.09 -7.28 -23.17
CA ALA A 311 8.98 -6.69 -24.49
C ALA A 311 9.59 -5.28 -24.48
N GLY A 312 10.64 -5.06 -25.30
CA GLY A 312 11.26 -3.73 -25.44
C GLY A 312 11.88 -3.16 -24.15
N GLY A 313 12.29 -4.01 -23.20
CA GLY A 313 12.83 -3.58 -21.90
C GLY A 313 11.76 -3.28 -20.84
N GLN A 314 10.48 -3.39 -21.19
CA GLN A 314 9.36 -3.33 -20.26
C GLN A 314 8.82 -4.74 -19.98
N GLU A 315 8.21 -4.90 -18.81
CA GLU A 315 7.46 -6.11 -18.47
C GLU A 315 6.01 -5.93 -18.90
N ILE A 316 5.48 -6.91 -19.61
CA ILE A 316 4.05 -7.03 -19.92
C ILE A 316 3.54 -8.34 -19.34
N ILE A 317 2.24 -8.42 -19.10
CA ILE A 317 1.59 -9.68 -18.73
C ILE A 317 0.77 -10.17 -19.92
N ARG A 318 0.92 -11.45 -20.25
CA ARG A 318 0.06 -12.17 -21.18
C ARG A 318 -1.02 -12.88 -20.40
N VAL A 319 -2.28 -12.70 -20.81
CA VAL A 319 -3.44 -13.29 -20.13
C VAL A 319 -4.17 -14.26 -21.05
N GLU A 320 -4.22 -15.52 -20.66
CA GLU A 320 -5.05 -16.54 -21.28
C GLU A 320 -6.36 -16.65 -20.50
N MET A 321 -7.49 -16.53 -21.21
CA MET A 321 -8.83 -16.53 -20.56
C MET A 321 -9.23 -17.93 -20.09
N ASP A 322 -8.79 -18.93 -20.82
CA ASP A 322 -8.87 -20.33 -20.42
C ASP A 322 -7.49 -20.79 -19.91
N ASN A 323 -7.50 -21.71 -18.96
CA ASN A 323 -6.27 -22.32 -18.48
C ASN A 323 -5.62 -23.14 -19.62
N PRO A 324 -4.35 -22.91 -19.98
CA PRO A 324 -3.63 -23.88 -20.81
C PRO A 324 -3.70 -25.20 -20.07
N SER A 325 -3.92 -26.32 -20.76
CA SER A 325 -4.12 -27.63 -20.12
C SER A 325 -3.01 -27.90 -19.08
N LEU A 326 -3.28 -27.58 -17.81
CA LEU A 326 -2.31 -27.72 -16.74
C LEU A 326 -2.13 -29.21 -16.55
N SER A 327 -1.05 -29.75 -17.10
CA SER A 327 -0.48 -30.97 -16.55
C SER A 327 -0.04 -30.59 -15.14
N LEU A 328 -0.88 -30.87 -14.15
CA LEU A 328 -0.50 -30.76 -12.75
C LEU A 328 0.89 -31.40 -12.62
N PRO A 329 1.87 -30.74 -11.99
CA PRO A 329 3.14 -31.37 -11.70
C PRO A 329 2.86 -32.74 -11.06
N PRO A 330 3.57 -33.81 -11.45
CA PRO A 330 3.26 -35.16 -10.97
C PRO A 330 3.12 -35.25 -9.45
N PHE A 331 3.86 -34.39 -8.73
CA PHE A 331 3.78 -34.21 -7.29
C PHE A 331 2.40 -33.73 -6.79
N THR A 332 1.81 -32.70 -7.40
CA THR A 332 0.49 -32.18 -7.00
C THR A 332 -0.59 -33.23 -7.23
N MET A 333 -0.51 -33.97 -8.34
CA MET A 333 -1.44 -35.06 -8.63
C MET A 333 -1.30 -36.23 -7.63
N GLN A 334 -0.07 -36.56 -7.24
CA GLN A 334 0.20 -37.55 -6.18
C GLN A 334 -0.38 -37.13 -4.83
N VAL A 335 -0.21 -35.86 -4.42
CA VAL A 335 -0.77 -35.35 -3.17
C VAL A 335 -2.30 -35.40 -3.17
N LEU A 336 -2.94 -35.00 -4.28
CA LEU A 336 -4.40 -35.08 -4.44
C LEU A 336 -4.91 -36.52 -4.36
N MET A 337 -4.21 -37.48 -5.00
CA MET A 337 -4.55 -38.90 -4.92
C MET A 337 -4.38 -39.48 -3.50
N VAL A 338 -3.34 -39.05 -2.76
CA VAL A 338 -3.14 -39.45 -1.37
C VAL A 338 -4.28 -38.94 -0.49
N LEU A 339 -4.65 -37.66 -0.62
CA LEU A 339 -5.75 -37.08 0.13
C LEU A 339 -7.11 -37.74 -0.20
N ALA A 340 -7.37 -38.00 -1.48
CA ALA A 340 -8.55 -38.74 -1.92
C ALA A 340 -8.57 -40.18 -1.36
N GLY A 341 -7.42 -40.85 -1.35
CA GLY A 341 -7.25 -42.17 -0.74
C GLY A 341 -7.51 -42.16 0.77
N MET A 342 -7.03 -41.15 1.48
CA MET A 342 -7.27 -40.96 2.91
C MET A 342 -8.76 -40.71 3.21
N MET A 343 -9.41 -39.85 2.43
CA MET A 343 -10.85 -39.58 2.54
C MET A 343 -11.69 -40.83 2.26
N GLY A 344 -11.32 -41.61 1.24
CA GLY A 344 -11.96 -42.89 0.93
C GLY A 344 -11.80 -43.92 2.06
N ALA A 345 -10.61 -44.00 2.64
CA ALA A 345 -10.35 -44.88 3.79
C ALA A 345 -11.16 -44.46 5.03
N ILE A 346 -11.27 -43.16 5.32
CA ILE A 346 -12.09 -42.64 6.42
C ILE A 346 -13.57 -42.96 6.18
N ALA A 347 -14.09 -42.73 4.98
CA ALA A 347 -15.48 -43.03 4.64
C ALA A 347 -15.79 -44.53 4.79
N PHE A 348 -14.89 -45.41 4.34
CA PHE A 348 -15.03 -46.85 4.52
C PHE A 348 -15.01 -47.24 5.99
N PHE A 349 -14.09 -46.67 6.78
CA PHE A 349 -13.98 -46.97 8.22
C PHE A 349 -15.22 -46.53 9.00
N VAL A 350 -15.79 -45.38 8.65
CA VAL A 350 -17.05 -44.87 9.23
C VAL A 350 -18.21 -45.80 8.89
N LEU A 351 -18.37 -46.19 7.62
CA LEU A 351 -19.43 -47.11 7.18
C LEU A 351 -19.29 -48.52 7.78
N PHE A 352 -18.06 -48.99 7.99
CA PHE A 352 -17.79 -50.28 8.61
C PHE A 352 -18.05 -50.25 10.12
N LYS A 353 -17.71 -49.14 10.80
CA LYS A 353 -17.98 -48.95 12.23
C LYS A 353 -19.46 -48.70 12.52
N SER A 354 -20.20 -48.05 11.63
CA SER A 354 -21.64 -47.80 11.78
C SER A 354 -22.52 -49.04 11.57
N ARG A 355 -21.92 -50.17 11.15
CA ARG A 355 -22.59 -51.47 10.98
C ARG A 355 -22.40 -52.43 12.18
N LYS A 356 -21.77 -51.95 13.26
CA LYS A 356 -21.75 -52.61 14.58
C LYS A 356 -22.58 -51.81 15.57
#